data_AF-A0A924TIM6-F1
#
_entry.id   AF-A0A924TIM6-F1
#
_cell.length_a   1.000
_cell.length_b   1.000
_cell.length_c   1.000
_cell.angle_alpha   90.00
_cell.angle_beta   90.00
_cell.angle_gamma   90.00
#
_symmetry.space_group_name_H-M   'P 1'
#
loop_
_entity.id
_entity.type
_entity.pdbx_description
1 polymer ?
#
loop_
_entity_poly.entity_id
_entity_poly.type
_entity_poly.pdbx_seq_one_letter_code
_entity_poly.pdbx_strand_id
1 'polypeptide(L)'
;YLNNLPFINEKGGIFYPSWLSEIQPKEFLKAKKLARPITLSEFEIDPDEWQKLCRENTGVRLLEGGKKLISKGYECYDAEMLSVISTEPQKLSKILANIFSKTKIKTGDVFLVWRIRKLAEFGDLGIMGDWAKGWKEMTVKLSLTVNV
;
A
#
# COMPACT_ATOMS: atom_id res chain seq x y z
N TYR A 1 -17.77 -4.01 -1.35
CA TYR A 1 -16.99 -2.77 -1.10
C TYR A 1 -17.66 -1.96 0.00
N LEU A 2 -16.90 -1.23 0.82
CA LEU A 2 -17.35 -0.72 2.13
C LEU A 2 -18.22 0.55 2.10
N ASN A 3 -18.32 1.23 0.95
CA ASN A 3 -19.41 2.15 0.60
C ASN A 3 -19.88 3.16 1.67
N ASN A 4 -18.96 3.71 2.46
CA ASN A 4 -19.29 4.60 3.59
C ASN A 4 -20.28 3.96 4.58
N LEU A 5 -20.23 2.64 4.75
CA LEU A 5 -21.02 1.92 5.75
C LEU A 5 -20.48 2.27 7.15
N PRO A 6 -21.36 2.62 8.11
CA PRO A 6 -20.96 3.00 9.46
C PRO A 6 -20.75 1.76 10.34
N PHE A 7 -19.64 1.73 11.09
CA PHE A 7 -19.30 0.68 12.05
C PHE A 7 -18.98 1.24 13.42
N ILE A 8 -19.03 0.38 14.45
CA ILE A 8 -18.76 0.77 15.84
C ILE A 8 -17.34 0.36 16.26
N ASN A 9 -16.57 1.32 16.78
CA ASN A 9 -15.23 1.07 17.31
C ASN A 9 -15.26 0.51 18.75
N GLU A 10 -14.10 0.27 19.36
CA GLU A 10 -14.01 -0.36 20.68
C GLU A 10 -14.65 0.49 21.79
N LYS A 11 -14.66 1.81 21.59
CA LYS A 11 -15.22 2.80 22.51
C LYS A 11 -16.70 3.09 22.25
N GLY A 12 -17.34 2.38 21.33
CA GLY A 12 -18.75 2.59 20.99
C GLY A 12 -19.01 3.74 19.99
N GLY A 13 -17.96 4.37 19.44
CA GLY A 13 -18.10 5.47 18.47
C GLY A 13 -18.29 4.99 17.03
N ILE A 14 -19.06 5.75 16.23
CA ILE A 14 -19.26 5.49 14.80
C ILE A 14 -18.02 5.89 14.01
N PHE A 15 -17.59 5.03 13.09
CA PHE A 15 -16.52 5.32 12.13
C PHE A 15 -16.80 4.66 10.77
N TYR A 16 -16.06 5.08 9.75
CA TYR A 16 -16.17 4.60 8.37
C TYR A 16 -14.83 3.95 7.97
N PRO A 17 -14.74 2.61 7.97
CA PRO A 17 -13.51 1.89 7.67
C PRO A 17 -13.12 2.04 6.21
N SER A 18 -11.81 2.20 5.97
CA SER A 18 -11.24 2.10 4.63
C SER A 18 -10.93 0.64 4.27
N TRP A 19 -10.63 -0.19 5.28
CA TRP A 19 -10.21 -1.58 5.10
C TRP A 19 -11.03 -2.53 5.97
N LEU A 20 -11.24 -3.76 5.50
CA LEU A 20 -11.95 -4.78 6.27
C LEU A 20 -11.28 -5.10 7.60
N SER A 21 -9.95 -5.02 7.67
CA SER A 21 -9.17 -5.25 8.88
C SER A 21 -9.42 -4.22 9.99
N GLU A 22 -10.03 -3.07 9.67
CA GLU A 22 -10.40 -2.04 10.66
C GLU A 22 -11.74 -2.35 11.33
N ILE A 23 -12.50 -3.30 10.80
CA ILE A 23 -13.80 -3.72 11.34
C ILE A 23 -13.57 -4.75 12.42
N GLN A 24 -14.21 -4.58 13.58
CA GLN A 24 -14.15 -5.59 14.63
C GLN A 24 -14.91 -6.86 14.23
N PRO A 25 -14.45 -8.05 14.67
CA PRO A 25 -15.13 -9.32 14.40
C PRO A 25 -16.64 -9.29 14.68
N LYS A 26 -17.06 -8.70 15.80
CA LYS A 26 -18.48 -8.56 16.18
C LYS A 26 -19.32 -7.74 15.18
N GLU A 27 -18.70 -6.76 14.56
CA GLU A 27 -19.34 -5.84 13.61
C GLU A 27 -19.49 -6.45 12.21
N PHE A 28 -18.79 -7.55 11.90
CA PHE A 28 -18.97 -8.25 10.61
C PHE A 28 -20.37 -8.86 10.46
N LEU A 29 -21.09 -9.13 11.56
CA LEU A 29 -22.50 -9.52 11.50
C LEU A 29 -23.37 -8.42 10.88
N LYS A 30 -23.06 -7.15 11.20
CA LYS A 30 -23.70 -5.98 10.59
C LYS A 30 -23.31 -5.86 9.11
N ALA A 31 -22.02 -6.03 8.78
CA ALA A 31 -21.57 -6.03 7.39
C ALA A 31 -22.31 -7.08 6.54
N LYS A 32 -22.51 -8.30 7.08
CA LYS A 32 -23.28 -9.36 6.42
C LYS A 32 -24.74 -8.96 6.16
N LYS A 33 -25.38 -8.28 7.11
CA LYS A 33 -26.77 -7.80 6.96
C LYS A 33 -26.89 -6.64 5.96
N LEU A 34 -25.87 -5.79 5.87
CA LEU A 34 -25.82 -4.65 4.94
C LEU A 34 -25.31 -5.04 3.54
N ALA A 35 -24.79 -6.25 3.38
CA ALA A 35 -24.32 -6.74 2.10
C ALA A 35 -25.52 -6.90 1.15
N ARG A 36 -25.43 -6.25 -0.02
CA ARG A 36 -26.38 -6.44 -1.11
C ARG A 36 -25.84 -7.43 -2.13
N PRO A 37 -26.72 -8.14 -2.86
CA PRO A 37 -26.32 -8.88 -4.06
C PRO A 37 -25.60 -7.98 -5.07
N ILE A 38 -24.65 -8.57 -5.79
CA ILE A 38 -24.04 -7.94 -6.96
C ILE A 38 -25.09 -7.94 -8.08
N THR A 39 -25.28 -6.81 -8.75
CA THR A 39 -26.20 -6.71 -9.88
C THR A 39 -25.57 -7.31 -11.15
N LEU A 40 -26.39 -7.74 -12.11
CA LEU A 40 -25.89 -8.29 -13.37
C LEU A 40 -25.00 -7.29 -14.12
N SER A 41 -25.44 -6.03 -14.21
CA SER A 41 -24.67 -4.95 -14.84
C SER A 41 -23.30 -4.72 -14.18
N GLU A 42 -23.19 -4.92 -12.88
CA GLU A 42 -21.90 -4.82 -12.19
C GLU A 42 -20.99 -6.01 -12.42
N PHE A 43 -21.55 -7.17 -12.73
CA PHE A 43 -20.80 -8.39 -13.01
C PHE A 43 -20.32 -8.43 -14.47
N GLU A 44 -21.17 -7.99 -15.41
CA GLU A 44 -20.87 -7.98 -16.85
C GLU A 44 -19.69 -7.10 -17.23
N ILE A 45 -19.36 -6.08 -16.43
CA ILE A 45 -18.19 -5.21 -16.65
C ILE A 45 -16.86 -5.82 -16.16
N ASP A 46 -16.91 -6.84 -15.29
CA ASP A 46 -15.71 -7.38 -14.66
C ASP A 46 -14.71 -7.97 -15.69
N PRO A 47 -15.13 -8.68 -16.77
CA PRO A 47 -14.22 -9.14 -17.83
C PRO A 47 -13.54 -8.00 -18.61
N ASP A 48 -14.28 -6.93 -18.93
CA ASP A 48 -13.75 -5.80 -19.69
C ASP A 48 -12.73 -5.00 -18.86
N GLU A 49 -13.04 -4.75 -17.59
CA GLU A 49 -12.10 -4.14 -16.66
C GLU A 49 -10.87 -5.03 -16.46
N TRP A 50 -11.04 -6.35 -16.36
CA TRP A 50 -9.90 -7.27 -16.29
C TRP A 50 -9.00 -7.20 -17.53
N GLN A 51 -9.58 -7.23 -18.73
CA GLN A 51 -8.81 -7.11 -19.97
C GLN A 51 -8.08 -5.77 -20.07
N LYS A 52 -8.72 -4.67 -19.65
CA LYS A 52 -8.10 -3.35 -19.56
C LYS A 52 -6.89 -3.39 -18.61
N LEU A 53 -7.03 -3.94 -17.41
CA LEU A 53 -5.91 -4.05 -16.45
C LEU A 53 -4.77 -4.90 -17.01
N CYS A 54 -5.07 -6.01 -17.70
CA CYS A 54 -4.07 -6.84 -18.37
C CYS A 54 -3.32 -6.06 -19.46
N ARG A 55 -4.01 -5.24 -20.26
CA ARG A 55 -3.39 -4.40 -21.28
C ARG A 55 -2.52 -3.29 -20.69
N GLU A 56 -2.98 -2.67 -19.62
CA GLU A 56 -2.23 -1.62 -18.92
C GLU A 56 -0.95 -2.17 -18.29
N ASN A 57 -0.97 -3.43 -17.81
CA ASN A 57 0.18 -4.18 -17.30
C ASN A 57 1.08 -3.41 -16.30
N THR A 58 0.51 -2.48 -15.54
CA THR A 58 1.27 -1.70 -14.55
C THR A 58 1.49 -2.47 -13.25
N GLY A 59 2.44 -2.00 -12.45
CA GLY A 59 2.92 -2.70 -11.26
C GLY A 59 2.01 -2.67 -10.02
N VAL A 60 1.16 -1.65 -9.88
CA VAL A 60 0.32 -1.43 -8.70
C VAL A 60 -1.11 -1.14 -9.12
N ARG A 61 -2.07 -1.76 -8.42
CA ARG A 61 -3.52 -1.48 -8.55
C ARG A 61 -4.02 -0.85 -7.27
N LEU A 62 -4.69 0.29 -7.37
CA LEU A 62 -5.27 0.99 -6.23
C LEU A 62 -6.78 1.03 -6.35
N LEU A 63 -7.48 0.76 -5.24
CA LEU A 63 -8.93 0.89 -5.17
C LEU A 63 -9.30 2.36 -4.94
N GLU A 64 -9.93 2.99 -5.93
CA GLU A 64 -10.40 4.38 -5.82
C GLU A 64 -11.81 4.45 -5.21
N GLY A 65 -12.46 3.30 -5.02
CA GLY A 65 -13.80 3.17 -4.46
C GLY A 65 -14.69 2.30 -5.34
N GLY A 66 -15.75 1.76 -4.76
CA GLY A 66 -16.61 0.84 -5.50
C GLY A 66 -15.86 -0.42 -5.92
N LYS A 67 -15.88 -0.69 -7.22
CA LYS A 67 -15.06 -1.71 -7.91
C LYS A 67 -13.94 -1.08 -8.75
N LYS A 68 -13.80 0.25 -8.74
CA LYS A 68 -12.89 0.96 -9.65
C LYS A 68 -11.44 0.79 -9.20
N LEU A 69 -10.64 0.17 -10.05
CA LEU A 69 -9.20 0.06 -9.89
C LEU A 69 -8.51 1.08 -10.80
N ILE A 70 -7.50 1.75 -10.26
CA ILE A 70 -6.58 2.58 -11.04
C ILE A 70 -5.22 1.91 -11.08
N SER A 71 -4.55 2.11 -12.20
CA SER A 71 -3.27 1.51 -12.50
C SER A 71 -2.15 2.51 -12.30
N LYS A 72 -1.17 2.13 -11.49
CA LYS A 72 0.01 2.92 -11.18
C LYS A 72 1.27 2.10 -11.45
N GLY A 73 2.35 2.77 -11.82
CA GLY A 73 3.66 2.14 -11.87
C GLY A 73 4.21 1.89 -10.47
N TYR A 74 5.36 1.21 -10.40
CA TYR A 74 6.00 0.87 -9.12
C TYR A 74 6.50 2.10 -8.35
N GLU A 75 6.77 3.18 -9.07
CA GLU A 75 7.26 4.47 -8.59
C GLU A 75 6.23 5.28 -7.79
N CYS A 76 4.95 4.84 -7.74
CA CYS A 76 3.90 5.62 -7.08
C CYS A 76 4.12 5.81 -5.56
N TYR A 77 5.01 5.02 -4.95
CA TYR A 77 5.42 5.16 -3.55
C TYR A 77 6.73 5.93 -3.36
N ASP A 78 7.50 6.20 -4.42
CA ASP A 78 8.86 6.71 -4.29
C ASP A 78 8.91 8.06 -3.60
N ALA A 79 8.01 8.98 -3.95
CA ALA A 79 7.97 10.31 -3.35
C ALA A 79 7.77 10.26 -1.83
N GLU A 80 6.82 9.44 -1.36
CA GLU A 80 6.58 9.27 0.09
C GLU A 80 7.75 8.55 0.76
N MET A 81 8.32 7.52 0.12
CA MET A 81 9.47 6.77 0.64
C MET A 81 10.71 7.65 0.78
N LEU A 82 11.08 8.39 -0.27
CA LEU A 82 12.24 9.28 -0.29
C LEU A 82 12.08 10.43 0.71
N SER A 83 10.85 10.89 0.98
CA SER A 83 10.59 11.91 2.01
C SER A 83 10.90 11.46 3.44
N VAL A 84 11.07 10.16 3.67
CA VAL A 84 11.33 9.55 4.99
C VAL A 84 12.79 9.17 5.17
N ILE A 85 13.49 8.83 4.08
CA ILE A 85 14.88 8.38 4.10
C ILE A 85 15.79 9.61 4.14
N SER A 86 16.70 9.68 5.12
CA SER A 86 17.68 10.77 5.21
C SER A 86 19.01 10.41 4.55
N THR A 87 19.91 11.39 4.46
CA THR A 87 21.31 11.21 4.05
C THR A 87 22.14 10.48 5.11
N GLU A 88 21.70 10.51 6.37
CA GLU A 88 22.29 9.70 7.45
C GLU A 88 21.84 8.23 7.36
N PRO A 89 22.73 7.26 7.61
CA PRO A 89 22.35 5.85 7.64
C PRO A 89 21.28 5.54 8.71
N GLN A 90 20.15 4.95 8.29
CA GLN A 90 19.05 4.56 9.18
C GLN A 90 18.68 3.09 9.01
N LYS A 91 18.28 2.42 10.10
CA LYS A 91 17.77 1.05 10.01
C LYS A 91 16.53 0.98 9.12
N LEU A 92 16.49 0.01 8.20
CA LEU A 92 15.38 -0.21 7.28
C LEU A 92 14.06 -0.47 8.03
N SER A 93 14.10 -1.18 9.16
CA SER A 93 12.94 -1.38 10.04
C SER A 93 12.32 -0.06 10.53
N LYS A 94 13.16 0.93 10.88
CA LYS A 94 12.72 2.28 11.30
C LYS A 94 12.15 3.07 10.12
N ILE A 95 12.78 2.98 8.95
CA ILE A 95 12.29 3.61 7.71
C ILE A 95 10.90 3.07 7.36
N LEU A 96 10.70 1.75 7.36
CA LEU A 96 9.41 1.13 7.07
C LEU A 96 8.32 1.57 8.04
N ALA A 97 8.61 1.60 9.34
CA ALA A 97 7.67 2.08 10.35
C ALA A 97 7.23 3.53 10.10
N ASN A 98 8.17 4.39 9.69
CA ASN A 98 7.91 5.79 9.36
C ASN A 98 7.16 5.97 8.03
N ILE A 99 7.40 5.09 7.04
CA ILE A 99 6.62 5.07 5.79
C ILE A 99 5.17 4.71 6.11
N PHE A 100 4.94 3.62 6.84
CA PHE A 100 3.59 3.16 7.17
C PHE A 100 2.77 4.14 8.02
N SER A 101 3.41 4.96 8.85
CA SER A 101 2.72 5.97 9.64
C SER A 101 2.26 7.19 8.82
N LYS A 102 2.92 7.45 7.68
CA LYS A 102 2.60 8.57 6.77
C LYS A 102 1.72 8.17 5.59
N THR A 103 1.91 6.97 5.04
CA THR A 103 1.23 6.51 3.83
C THR A 103 -0.25 6.26 4.09
N LYS A 104 -1.12 6.91 3.32
CA LYS A 104 -2.56 6.61 3.35
C LYS A 104 -2.87 5.25 2.72
N ILE A 105 -2.11 4.89 1.69
CA ILE A 105 -2.30 3.66 0.93
C ILE A 105 -1.42 2.58 1.57
N LYS A 106 -2.07 1.69 2.33
CA LYS A 106 -1.39 0.58 3.00
C LYS A 106 -0.95 -0.46 1.96
N THR A 107 0.29 -0.93 2.08
CA THR A 107 0.86 -2.04 1.31
C THR A 107 1.69 -2.93 2.24
N GLY A 108 2.22 -4.04 1.73
CA GLY A 108 3.10 -4.93 2.49
C GLY A 108 4.53 -4.41 2.57
N ASP A 109 5.25 -4.76 3.64
CA ASP A 109 6.66 -4.42 3.82
C ASP A 109 7.55 -5.06 2.74
N VAL A 110 7.25 -6.29 2.33
CA VAL A 110 7.95 -7.01 1.25
C VAL A 110 8.04 -6.18 -0.03
N PHE A 111 6.93 -5.54 -0.43
CA PHE A 111 6.88 -4.71 -1.63
C PHE A 111 7.77 -3.46 -1.50
N LEU A 112 7.67 -2.76 -0.36
CA LEU A 112 8.49 -1.57 -0.09
C LEU A 112 9.98 -1.92 -0.03
N VAL A 113 10.34 -3.03 0.61
CA VAL A 113 11.73 -3.52 0.65
C VAL A 113 12.24 -3.84 -0.76
N TRP A 114 11.43 -4.49 -1.60
CA TRP A 114 11.79 -4.70 -3.01
C TRP A 114 11.98 -3.38 -3.75
N ARG A 115 11.09 -2.38 -3.56
CA ARG A 115 11.22 -1.08 -4.21
C ARG A 115 12.48 -0.33 -3.76
N ILE A 116 12.82 -0.38 -2.47
CA ILE A 116 14.06 0.19 -1.91
C ILE A 116 15.29 -0.45 -2.57
N ARG A 117 15.28 -1.77 -2.78
CA ARG A 117 16.36 -2.45 -3.52
C ARG A 117 16.48 -1.94 -4.94
N LYS A 118 15.36 -1.73 -5.63
CA LYS A 118 15.36 -1.17 -6.99
C LYS A 118 15.93 0.25 -7.03
N LEU A 119 15.55 1.11 -6.10
CA LEU A 119 16.12 2.45 -5.99
C LEU A 119 17.63 2.42 -5.70
N ALA A 120 18.09 1.45 -4.92
CA ALA A 120 19.53 1.26 -4.70
C ALA A 120 20.28 0.74 -5.94
N GLU A 121 19.66 -0.15 -6.73
CA GLU A 121 20.19 -0.60 -8.01
C GLU A 121 20.32 0.56 -9.02
N PHE A 122 19.42 1.55 -8.96
CA PHE A 122 19.50 2.78 -9.76
C PHE A 122 20.49 3.83 -9.21
N GLY A 123 21.05 3.60 -8.02
CA GLY A 123 22.01 4.50 -7.38
C GLY A 123 21.40 5.60 -6.52
N ASP A 124 20.07 5.67 -6.41
CA ASP A 124 19.37 6.69 -5.60
C ASP A 124 19.57 6.47 -4.09
N LEU A 125 19.79 5.20 -3.68
CA LEU A 125 19.94 4.79 -2.29
C LEU A 125 21.22 3.98 -2.06
N GLY A 126 21.87 4.22 -0.93
CA GLY A 126 22.90 3.35 -0.41
C GLY A 126 22.31 2.34 0.58
N ILE A 127 22.56 1.04 0.37
CA ILE A 127 22.13 -0.03 1.29
C ILE A 127 23.37 -0.75 1.85
N MET A 128 23.40 -0.95 3.16
CA MET A 128 24.46 -1.68 3.87
C MET A 128 23.84 -2.76 4.77
N GLY A 129 24.49 -3.92 4.85
CA GLY A 129 24.06 -5.04 5.70
C GLY A 129 24.08 -6.36 4.96
N ASP A 130 23.60 -7.40 5.63
CA ASP A 130 23.60 -8.78 5.14
C ASP A 130 22.15 -9.28 4.97
N TRP A 131 21.74 -9.51 3.73
CA TRP A 131 20.40 -10.02 3.40
C TRP A 131 20.13 -11.41 3.99
N ALA A 132 21.16 -12.23 4.24
CA ALA A 132 21.01 -13.55 4.84
C ALA A 132 20.52 -13.47 6.30
N LYS A 133 20.80 -12.35 6.99
CA LYS A 133 20.32 -12.07 8.35
C LYS A 133 18.94 -11.40 8.37
N GLY A 134 18.33 -11.20 7.20
CA GLY A 134 17.04 -10.54 7.03
C GLY A 134 17.15 -9.01 6.96
N TRP A 135 16.15 -8.38 6.34
CA TRP A 135 16.18 -6.96 6.02
C TRP A 135 16.05 -6.02 7.23
N LYS A 136 15.64 -6.52 8.40
CA LYS A 136 15.36 -5.67 9.58
C LYS A 136 16.60 -4.96 10.12
N GLU A 137 17.77 -5.59 9.96
CA GLU A 137 19.07 -5.07 10.40
C GLU A 137 19.81 -4.28 9.32
N MET A 138 19.25 -4.19 8.12
CA MET A 138 19.87 -3.42 7.05
C MET A 138 19.79 -1.93 7.34
N THR A 139 20.77 -1.20 6.83
CA THR A 139 20.85 0.25 6.94
C THR A 139 20.73 0.87 5.56
N VAL A 140 19.91 1.90 5.43
CA VAL A 140 19.65 2.60 4.16
C VAL A 140 19.89 4.10 4.37
N LYS A 141 20.38 4.76 3.32
CA LYS A 141 20.52 6.22 3.23
C LYS A 141 20.28 6.71 1.81
N LEU A 142 19.96 7.99 1.65
CA LEU A 142 20.01 8.67 0.36
C LEU A 142 21.44 8.68 -0.18
N SER A 143 21.60 8.43 -1.48
CA SER A 143 22.86 8.70 -2.17
C SER A 143 23.00 10.19 -2.44
N LEU A 144 24.20 10.74 -2.27
CA LEU A 144 24.50 12.16 -2.49
C LEU A 144 24.64 12.53 -3.98
N THR A 145 24.26 11.63 -4.89
CA THR A 145 24.30 11.89 -6.33
C THR A 145 23.14 12.83 -6.68
N VAL A 146 23.39 14.13 -6.51
CA VAL A 146 22.58 15.19 -7.10
C VAL A 146 22.70 15.01 -8.61
N ASN A 147 21.59 14.66 -9.27
CA ASN A 147 21.51 14.73 -10.72
C ASN A 147 21.77 16.19 -11.14
N VAL A 148 22.92 16.41 -11.77
CA VAL A 148 23.24 17.62 -12.56
C VAL A 148 22.53 17.50 -13.90
#